data_AF-A0AAW5FBB0-F1
#
_entry.id   AF-A0AAW5FBB0-F1
#
_cell.length_a   1.000
_cell.length_b   1.000
_cell.length_c   1.000
_cell.angle_alpha   90.00
_cell.angle_beta   90.00
_cell.angle_gamma   90.00
#
_symmetry.space_group_name_H-M   'P 1'
#
loop_
_entity.id
_entity.type
_entity.pdbx_description
1 polymer ?
#
loop_
_entity_poly.entity_id
_entity_poly.type
_entity_poly.pdbx_seq_one_letter_code
_entity_poly.pdbx_strand_id
1 'polypeptide(L)'
;MRFGRQAVWYSLGLVLAAAAPLGEAAGQTQQLGVRHRIDVLVSAEPDAPILHRLKGANGELSFTVRLSANSRESKFFGMLHPSFSDIVVPDRSDKPLVQQTKLWEEEVCHQRRGMPKVTVTQLGGHFGEGERRIEISGINRHIGLLVPPDELTPGIKLEPGSDDLGLFYGFRAQTRVSRLNVDLKIYPIDCFF
;
A
#
# COMPACT_ATOMS: atom_id res chain seq x y z
N MET A 1 74.06 70.16 -8.05
CA MET A 1 73.49 68.80 -8.01
C MET A 1 72.11 68.80 -8.65
N ARG A 2 71.92 68.07 -9.76
CA ARG A 2 70.83 67.11 -10.00
C ARG A 2 70.80 66.73 -11.49
N PHE A 3 70.91 65.42 -11.70
CA PHE A 3 71.18 64.72 -12.94
C PHE A 3 69.94 64.52 -13.81
N GLY A 4 70.20 64.23 -15.09
CA GLY A 4 69.25 64.04 -16.17
C GLY A 4 68.26 62.91 -15.94
N ARG A 5 67.07 63.11 -16.54
CA ARG A 5 65.98 62.16 -16.69
C ARG A 5 66.23 61.30 -17.93
N GLN A 6 66.11 59.99 -17.80
CA GLN A 6 65.49 59.09 -18.78
C GLN A 6 65.37 57.68 -18.21
N ALA A 7 64.16 57.12 -18.22
CA ALA A 7 63.85 55.75 -18.61
C ALA A 7 62.34 55.53 -18.44
N VAL A 8 61.67 55.46 -19.58
CA VAL A 8 60.35 54.82 -19.74
C VAL A 8 60.54 53.33 -19.50
N TRP A 9 59.60 52.66 -18.84
CA TRP A 9 59.31 51.23 -19.04
C TRP A 9 57.85 50.96 -18.64
N TYR A 10 57.08 50.45 -19.61
CA TYR A 10 55.72 49.93 -19.42
C TYR A 10 55.82 48.46 -19.02
N SER A 11 54.96 48.01 -18.08
CA SER A 11 54.51 46.62 -18.02
C SER A 11 53.13 46.54 -17.40
N LEU A 12 52.25 45.89 -18.17
CA LEU A 12 50.84 45.55 -17.92
C LEU A 12 50.68 44.51 -16.80
N GLY A 13 49.49 44.52 -16.19
CA GLY A 13 48.77 43.29 -15.82
C GLY A 13 48.63 43.01 -14.33
N LEU A 14 47.43 43.16 -13.78
CA LEU A 14 46.41 42.09 -13.70
C LEU A 14 45.40 42.49 -12.60
N VAL A 15 44.13 42.65 -12.97
CA VAL A 15 43.02 42.87 -12.03
C VAL A 15 42.64 41.52 -11.43
N LEU A 16 42.86 41.32 -10.14
CA LEU A 16 42.24 40.24 -9.38
C LEU A 16 40.98 40.78 -8.71
N ALA A 17 39.85 40.64 -9.41
CA ALA A 17 38.54 40.69 -8.79
C ALA A 17 38.37 39.44 -7.92
N ALA A 18 38.49 39.61 -6.60
CA ALA A 18 38.17 38.54 -5.66
C ALA A 18 36.64 38.31 -5.68
N ALA A 19 36.27 37.14 -6.20
CA ALA A 19 34.90 36.65 -6.22
C ALA A 19 34.37 36.39 -4.80
N ALA A 20 33.06 36.55 -4.67
CA ALA A 20 32.23 36.39 -3.48
C ALA A 20 32.47 35.09 -2.67
N PRO A 21 32.10 35.06 -1.38
CA PRO A 21 32.20 33.84 -0.58
C PRO A 21 31.20 32.80 -1.09
N LEU A 22 31.72 31.70 -1.63
CA LEU A 22 31.00 30.42 -1.77
C LEU A 22 30.91 29.79 -0.37
N GLY A 23 29.91 30.19 0.39
CA GLY A 23 29.55 29.58 1.68
C GLY A 23 28.43 28.55 1.49
N GLU A 24 28.83 27.29 1.35
CA GLU A 24 28.10 26.05 1.66
C GLU A 24 26.57 26.06 1.61
N ALA A 25 26.01 25.89 0.42
CA ALA A 25 24.83 25.04 0.27
C ALA A 25 25.31 23.59 0.13
N ALA A 26 25.90 23.04 1.20
CA ALA A 26 26.15 21.61 1.30
C ALA A 26 24.77 20.93 1.38
N GLY A 27 24.30 20.47 0.22
CA GLY A 27 23.08 19.68 0.13
C GLY A 27 23.17 18.55 1.13
N GLN A 28 22.26 18.56 2.11
CA GLN A 28 21.90 17.33 2.79
C GLN A 28 21.46 16.39 1.67
N THR A 29 22.28 15.37 1.39
CA THR A 29 21.86 14.24 0.57
C THR A 29 20.67 13.64 1.31
N GLN A 30 19.46 14.09 0.99
CA GLN A 30 18.24 13.50 1.53
C GLN A 30 18.33 12.02 1.23
N GLN A 31 18.51 11.22 2.27
CA GLN A 31 18.69 9.80 2.10
C GLN A 31 17.32 9.23 1.72
N LEU A 32 17.25 8.60 0.55
CA LEU A 32 16.00 8.03 0.06
C LEU A 32 15.61 6.83 0.93
N GLY A 33 14.42 6.92 1.49
CA GLY A 33 13.77 5.92 2.31
C GLY A 33 12.57 5.27 1.65
N VAL A 34 11.96 4.34 2.38
CA VAL A 34 10.70 3.71 1.96
C VAL A 34 9.71 3.70 3.12
N ARG A 35 8.45 3.94 2.80
CA ARG A 35 7.30 3.72 3.67
C ARG A 35 6.26 2.91 2.92
N HIS A 36 5.51 2.06 3.59
CA HIS A 36 4.53 1.20 2.94
C HIS A 36 3.11 1.72 3.16
N ARG A 37 2.29 1.61 2.11
CA ARG A 37 0.84 1.76 2.17
C ARG A 37 0.18 0.46 1.77
N ILE A 38 -0.92 0.12 2.43
CA ILE A 38 -1.72 -1.07 2.14
C ILE A 38 -3.13 -0.61 1.80
N ASP A 39 -3.58 -0.94 0.59
CA ASP A 39 -4.97 -0.78 0.18
C ASP A 39 -5.62 -2.15 0.02
N VAL A 40 -6.95 -2.18 0.14
CA VAL A 40 -7.77 -3.37 -0.10
C VAL A 40 -8.77 -3.13 -1.20
N LEU A 41 -9.05 -4.19 -1.94
CA LEU A 41 -10.15 -4.30 -2.88
C LEU A 41 -10.88 -5.61 -2.63
N VAL A 42 -12.21 -5.59 -2.61
CA VAL A 42 -13.01 -6.81 -2.50
C VAL A 42 -13.77 -7.03 -3.80
N SER A 43 -13.63 -8.21 -4.39
CA SER A 43 -14.34 -8.61 -5.60
C SER A 43 -15.02 -9.96 -5.41
N ALA A 44 -15.93 -10.29 -6.32
CA ALA A 44 -16.58 -11.59 -6.37
C ALA A 44 -16.23 -12.27 -7.71
N GLU A 45 -15.96 -13.57 -7.67
CA GLU A 45 -15.78 -14.35 -8.90
C GLU A 45 -17.08 -14.35 -9.73
N PRO A 46 -17.02 -14.52 -11.06
CA PRO A 46 -18.19 -14.51 -11.92
C PRO A 46 -19.28 -15.52 -11.55
N ASP A 47 -18.89 -16.62 -10.90
CA ASP A 47 -19.77 -17.70 -10.43
C ASP A 47 -20.22 -17.54 -8.96
N ALA A 48 -19.90 -16.41 -8.32
CA ALA A 48 -20.22 -16.18 -6.92
C ALA A 48 -21.75 -16.18 -6.67
N PRO A 49 -22.24 -16.87 -5.62
CA PRO A 49 -23.68 -16.95 -5.33
C PRO A 49 -24.37 -15.59 -5.20
N ILE A 50 -23.68 -14.58 -4.65
CA ILE A 50 -24.22 -13.23 -4.46
C ILE A 50 -24.49 -12.52 -5.80
N LEU A 51 -23.68 -12.75 -6.85
CA LEU A 51 -23.87 -12.12 -8.15
C LEU A 51 -25.05 -12.73 -8.92
N HIS A 52 -25.41 -13.98 -8.65
CA HIS A 52 -26.54 -14.64 -9.30
C HIS A 52 -27.88 -14.34 -8.62
N ARG A 53 -27.87 -14.22 -7.28
CA ARG A 53 -29.11 -14.17 -6.49
C ARG A 53 -29.45 -12.79 -5.96
N LEU A 54 -28.45 -11.92 -5.81
CA LEU A 54 -28.55 -10.70 -5.00
C LEU A 54 -28.06 -9.44 -5.72
N LYS A 55 -28.15 -9.38 -7.06
CA LYS A 55 -27.82 -8.15 -7.81
C LYS A 55 -28.61 -6.96 -7.28
N GLY A 56 -27.92 -5.85 -7.03
CA GLY A 56 -28.50 -4.63 -6.46
C GLY A 56 -28.90 -4.72 -4.98
N ALA A 57 -28.69 -5.87 -4.32
CA ALA A 57 -28.93 -5.99 -2.89
C ALA A 57 -27.82 -5.30 -2.09
N ASN A 58 -28.20 -4.80 -0.90
CA ASN A 58 -27.25 -4.24 0.05
C ASN A 58 -26.57 -5.35 0.85
N GLY A 59 -25.42 -5.04 1.40
CA GLY A 59 -24.71 -5.91 2.32
C GLY A 59 -23.62 -5.18 3.08
N GLU A 60 -23.00 -5.92 3.99
CA GLU A 60 -21.87 -5.50 4.77
C GLU A 60 -20.78 -6.57 4.74
N LEU A 61 -19.54 -6.14 4.80
CA LEU A 61 -18.39 -7.03 4.98
C LEU A 61 -17.49 -6.48 6.08
N SER A 62 -16.92 -7.38 6.86
CA SER A 62 -15.83 -7.10 7.77
C SER A 62 -14.78 -8.18 7.65
N PHE A 63 -13.52 -7.85 7.87
CA PHE A 63 -12.47 -8.84 7.86
C PHE A 63 -11.34 -8.48 8.80
N THR A 64 -10.56 -9.48 9.16
CA THR A 64 -9.43 -9.33 10.06
C THR A 64 -8.13 -9.50 9.29
N VAL A 65 -7.30 -8.46 9.24
CA VAL A 65 -5.99 -8.47 8.58
C VAL A 65 -4.89 -8.48 9.62
N ARG A 66 -4.12 -9.57 9.67
CA ARG A 66 -2.88 -9.64 10.44
C ARG A 66 -1.78 -8.90 9.69
N LEU A 67 -1.19 -7.89 10.32
CA LEU A 67 -0.10 -7.09 9.77
C LEU A 67 1.14 -7.21 10.67
N SER A 68 2.28 -7.54 10.05
CA SER A 68 3.59 -7.53 10.67
C SER A 68 4.54 -6.68 9.83
N ALA A 69 4.75 -5.45 10.24
CA ALA A 69 5.64 -4.49 9.63
C ALA A 69 6.83 -4.22 10.58
N ASN A 70 7.79 -5.14 10.58
CA ASN A 70 9.01 -5.01 11.38
C ASN A 70 10.15 -4.41 10.55
N SER A 71 10.84 -3.43 11.11
CA SER A 71 12.09 -2.85 10.65
C SER A 71 13.10 -2.76 11.81
N ARG A 72 14.30 -2.22 11.53
CA ARG A 72 15.27 -1.91 12.59
C ARG A 72 14.78 -0.76 13.48
N GLU A 73 13.97 0.14 12.93
CA GLU A 73 13.55 1.41 13.54
C GLU A 73 12.15 1.33 14.16
N SER A 74 11.31 0.37 13.72
CA SER A 74 9.94 0.17 14.21
C SER A 74 9.58 -1.30 14.21
N LYS A 75 8.81 -1.73 15.22
CA LYS A 75 8.24 -3.07 15.28
C LYS A 75 6.73 -2.94 15.36
N PHE A 76 6.06 -2.97 14.22
CA PHE A 76 4.61 -3.01 14.19
C PHE A 76 4.12 -4.44 14.00
N PHE A 77 3.31 -4.91 14.93
CA PHE A 77 2.50 -6.10 14.80
C PHE A 77 1.10 -5.80 15.31
N GLY A 78 0.09 -6.07 14.49
CA GLY A 78 -1.29 -5.76 14.85
C GLY A 78 -2.31 -6.49 13.98
N MET A 79 -3.56 -6.41 14.44
CA MET A 79 -4.73 -6.88 13.70
C MET A 79 -5.55 -5.66 13.28
N LEU A 80 -5.73 -5.47 11.98
CA LEU A 80 -6.65 -4.47 11.43
C LEU A 80 -8.02 -5.10 11.26
N HIS A 81 -9.08 -4.36 11.55
CA HIS A 81 -10.47 -4.84 11.49
C HIS A 81 -11.32 -3.95 10.58
N PRO A 82 -10.98 -3.82 9.28
CA PRO A 82 -11.81 -3.05 8.36
C PRO A 82 -13.22 -3.61 8.27
N SER A 83 -14.18 -2.69 8.17
CA SER A 83 -15.59 -2.97 7.95
C SER A 83 -16.13 -2.00 6.91
N PHE A 84 -16.96 -2.52 6.04
CA PHE A 84 -17.59 -1.83 4.93
C PHE A 84 -19.09 -2.11 5.01
N SER A 85 -19.86 -1.08 5.37
CA SER A 85 -21.31 -1.09 5.28
C SER A 85 -21.75 -0.62 3.89
N ASP A 86 -23.04 -0.76 3.60
CA ASP A 86 -23.69 -0.14 2.43
C ASP A 86 -23.11 -0.61 1.08
N ILE A 87 -22.62 -1.85 1.04
CA ILE A 87 -22.13 -2.46 -0.19
C ILE A 87 -23.33 -2.83 -1.06
N VAL A 88 -23.37 -2.31 -2.28
CA VAL A 88 -24.35 -2.73 -3.28
C VAL A 88 -23.73 -3.80 -4.17
N VAL A 89 -24.35 -4.98 -4.22
CA VAL A 89 -23.89 -6.05 -5.11
C VAL A 89 -23.99 -5.59 -6.57
N PRO A 90 -22.89 -5.57 -7.34
CA PRO A 90 -22.89 -5.03 -8.68
C PRO A 90 -23.63 -5.96 -9.67
N ASP A 91 -24.14 -5.37 -10.76
CA ASP A 91 -24.81 -6.12 -11.83
C ASP A 91 -23.88 -7.06 -12.61
N ARG A 92 -22.58 -6.75 -12.58
CA ARG A 92 -21.52 -7.42 -13.34
C ARG A 92 -20.34 -7.76 -12.43
N SER A 93 -19.69 -8.87 -12.74
CA SER A 93 -18.54 -9.40 -11.98
C SER A 93 -17.23 -8.62 -12.19
N ASP A 94 -17.17 -7.74 -13.19
CA ASP A 94 -16.01 -6.88 -13.46
C ASP A 94 -15.89 -5.71 -12.48
N LYS A 95 -16.94 -5.45 -11.69
CA LYS A 95 -16.95 -4.38 -10.69
C LYS A 95 -16.65 -4.96 -9.30
N PRO A 96 -15.78 -4.32 -8.51
CA PRO A 96 -15.53 -4.76 -7.16
C PRO A 96 -16.74 -4.47 -6.26
N LEU A 97 -16.92 -5.29 -5.23
CA LEU A 97 -17.84 -5.05 -4.11
C LEU A 97 -17.36 -3.87 -3.27
N VAL A 98 -16.06 -3.85 -2.96
CA VAL A 98 -15.42 -2.77 -2.23
C VAL A 98 -14.33 -2.19 -3.13
N GLN A 99 -14.49 -0.92 -3.48
CA GLN A 99 -13.51 -0.16 -4.24
C GLN A 99 -12.18 -0.10 -3.49
N GLN A 100 -11.10 0.13 -4.23
CA GLN A 100 -9.78 0.27 -3.62
C GLN A 100 -9.80 1.30 -2.50
N THR A 101 -9.53 0.84 -1.28
CA THR A 101 -9.62 1.65 -0.06
C THR A 101 -8.35 1.46 0.78
N LYS A 102 -7.79 2.57 1.28
CA LYS A 102 -6.62 2.53 2.16
C LYS A 102 -6.96 1.87 3.49
N LEU A 103 -6.21 0.85 3.86
CA LEU A 103 -6.31 0.18 5.16
C LEU A 103 -5.29 0.70 6.17
N TRP A 104 -4.07 0.95 5.70
CA TRP A 104 -2.96 1.27 6.58
C TRP A 104 -1.83 1.95 5.80
N GLU A 105 -1.07 2.79 6.48
CA GLU A 105 0.08 3.49 5.93
C GLU A 105 1.11 3.70 7.05
N GLU A 106 2.38 3.48 6.74
CA GLU A 106 3.46 3.77 7.69
C GLU A 106 3.56 5.29 7.93
N GLU A 107 3.59 5.66 9.21
CA GLU A 107 3.78 7.05 9.63
C GLU A 107 5.23 7.51 9.45
N VAL A 108 6.19 6.59 9.56
CA VAL A 108 7.62 6.88 9.57
C VAL A 108 8.28 6.37 8.29
N CYS A 109 9.19 7.17 7.74
CA CYS A 109 10.04 6.78 6.63
C CYS A 109 11.19 5.90 7.13
N HIS A 110 11.40 4.74 6.51
CA HIS A 110 12.39 3.77 6.95
C HIS A 110 13.60 3.69 6.02
N GLN A 111 14.80 3.51 6.58
CA GLN A 111 15.95 3.11 5.77
C GLN A 111 15.66 1.74 5.15
N ARG A 112 15.86 1.61 3.82
CA ARG A 112 15.57 0.44 2.97
C ARG A 112 15.26 -0.85 3.76
N ARG A 113 14.03 -1.34 3.67
CA ARG A 113 13.56 -2.54 4.40
C ARG A 113 12.74 -3.49 3.52
N GLY A 114 12.54 -4.70 4.01
CA GLY A 114 11.66 -5.68 3.38
C GLY A 114 10.18 -5.31 3.51
N MET A 115 9.38 -5.90 2.62
CA MET A 115 7.93 -5.75 2.58
C MET A 115 7.28 -6.20 3.90
N PRO A 116 6.22 -5.51 4.37
CA PRO A 116 5.43 -5.98 5.49
C PRO A 116 4.75 -7.32 5.14
N LYS A 117 4.61 -8.19 6.14
CA LYS A 117 3.81 -9.41 6.00
C LYS A 117 2.37 -9.09 6.33
N VAL A 118 1.47 -9.36 5.38
CA VAL A 118 0.05 -9.04 5.49
C VAL A 118 -0.78 -10.27 5.16
N THR A 119 -1.79 -10.57 5.96
CA THR A 119 -2.59 -11.79 5.79
C THR A 119 -4.01 -11.55 6.27
N VAL A 120 -5.00 -11.76 5.40
CA VAL A 120 -6.41 -11.84 5.83
C VAL A 120 -6.62 -13.16 6.55
N THR A 121 -7.25 -13.11 7.72
CA THR A 121 -7.41 -14.28 8.60
C THR A 121 -8.85 -14.70 8.79
N GLN A 122 -9.78 -13.76 8.61
CA GLN A 122 -11.22 -13.95 8.73
C GLN A 122 -11.92 -12.97 7.79
N LEU A 123 -13.05 -13.39 7.23
CA LEU A 123 -13.99 -12.58 6.45
C LEU A 123 -15.40 -12.91 6.94
N GLY A 124 -16.14 -11.89 7.33
CA GLY A 124 -17.50 -11.99 7.84
C GLY A 124 -18.41 -10.96 7.18
N GLY A 125 -19.72 -11.14 7.29
CA GLY A 125 -20.71 -10.17 6.83
C GLY A 125 -21.90 -10.86 6.19
N HIS A 126 -22.71 -10.10 5.48
CA HIS A 126 -23.89 -10.66 4.81
C HIS A 126 -24.32 -9.79 3.63
N PHE A 127 -25.06 -10.39 2.70
CA PHE A 127 -25.72 -9.70 1.59
C PHE A 127 -27.19 -10.07 1.54
N GLY A 128 -28.05 -9.10 1.21
CA GLY A 128 -29.50 -9.27 1.15
C GLY A 128 -30.17 -9.33 2.52
N GLU A 129 -31.50 -9.44 2.50
CA GLU A 129 -32.33 -9.42 3.70
C GLU A 129 -33.32 -10.60 3.72
N GLY A 130 -33.81 -10.93 4.92
CA GLY A 130 -34.81 -11.98 5.13
C GLY A 130 -34.40 -13.34 4.58
N GLU A 131 -35.30 -14.01 3.88
CA GLU A 131 -35.07 -15.35 3.31
C GLU A 131 -34.03 -15.37 2.18
N ARG A 132 -33.66 -14.20 1.62
CA ARG A 132 -32.64 -14.09 0.58
C ARG A 132 -31.27 -13.71 1.13
N ARG A 133 -31.13 -13.57 2.45
CA ARG A 133 -29.85 -13.23 3.08
C ARG A 133 -28.83 -14.35 2.87
N ILE A 134 -27.66 -13.99 2.37
CA ILE A 134 -26.49 -14.87 2.28
C ILE A 134 -25.49 -14.41 3.33
N GLU A 135 -25.23 -15.28 4.31
CA GLU A 135 -24.17 -15.09 5.31
C GLU A 135 -22.81 -15.37 4.70
N ILE A 136 -21.85 -14.51 5.02
CA ILE A 136 -20.43 -14.66 4.69
C ILE A 136 -19.69 -14.94 6.00
N SER A 137 -18.99 -16.07 6.05
CA SER A 137 -18.19 -16.48 7.20
C SER A 137 -17.01 -17.33 6.76
N GLY A 138 -16.04 -16.69 6.12
CA GLY A 138 -14.78 -17.29 5.70
C GLY A 138 -13.73 -17.23 6.81
N ILE A 139 -13.18 -18.38 7.21
CA ILE A 139 -12.06 -18.44 8.15
C ILE A 139 -10.95 -19.34 7.62
N ASN A 140 -9.72 -19.06 8.04
CA ASN A 140 -8.58 -19.92 7.72
C ASN A 140 -8.78 -21.30 8.34
N ARG A 141 -8.61 -22.33 7.53
CA ARG A 141 -8.65 -23.71 8.02
C ARG A 141 -7.42 -24.00 8.88
N HIS A 142 -7.66 -24.65 10.01
CA HIS A 142 -6.61 -25.22 10.85
C HIS A 142 -6.79 -26.73 10.97
N ILE A 143 -5.68 -27.46 10.82
CA ILE A 143 -5.69 -28.92 10.98
C ILE A 143 -6.06 -29.25 12.44
N GLY A 144 -6.98 -30.20 12.61
CA GLY A 144 -7.48 -30.61 13.92
C GLY A 144 -8.69 -29.80 14.43
N LEU A 145 -9.15 -28.79 13.69
CA LEU A 145 -10.42 -28.10 13.96
C LEU A 145 -11.52 -28.52 12.98
N LEU A 146 -12.77 -28.22 13.33
CA LEU A 146 -13.92 -28.43 12.46
C LEU A 146 -13.75 -27.66 11.14
N VAL A 147 -14.20 -28.26 10.04
CA VAL A 147 -14.18 -27.62 8.73
C VAL A 147 -15.14 -26.43 8.77
N PRO A 148 -14.68 -25.21 8.42
CA PRO A 148 -15.56 -24.05 8.43
C PRO A 148 -16.62 -24.15 7.34
N PRO A 149 -17.79 -23.50 7.52
CA PRO A 149 -18.81 -23.41 6.48
C PRO A 149 -18.26 -22.80 5.17
N ASP A 150 -17.34 -21.85 5.29
CA ASP A 150 -16.56 -21.31 4.17
C ASP A 150 -15.07 -21.24 4.52
N GLU A 151 -14.24 -21.80 3.64
CA GLU A 151 -12.80 -21.88 3.82
C GLU A 151 -12.13 -20.67 3.16
N LEU A 152 -11.41 -19.88 3.96
CA LEU A 152 -10.57 -18.78 3.48
C LEU A 152 -9.16 -19.30 3.21
N THR A 153 -8.71 -19.15 1.96
CA THR A 153 -7.34 -19.43 1.52
C THR A 153 -6.57 -18.12 1.45
N PRO A 154 -5.69 -17.82 2.42
CA PRO A 154 -4.97 -16.55 2.44
C PRO A 154 -3.63 -16.62 1.69
N GLY A 155 -3.08 -15.46 1.33
CA GLY A 155 -1.68 -15.33 0.92
C GLY A 155 -1.39 -15.83 -0.50
N ILE A 156 -2.41 -15.93 -1.36
CA ILE A 156 -2.23 -16.19 -2.79
C ILE A 156 -1.47 -15.00 -3.38
N LYS A 157 -0.23 -15.20 -3.82
CA LYS A 157 0.57 -14.15 -4.43
C LYS A 157 -0.01 -13.80 -5.80
N LEU A 158 -0.29 -12.52 -6.02
CA LEU A 158 -0.67 -12.01 -7.33
C LEU A 158 0.57 -11.50 -8.07
N GLU A 159 0.46 -11.39 -9.38
CA GLU A 159 1.50 -10.72 -10.17
C GLU A 159 1.63 -9.26 -9.71
N PRO A 160 2.86 -8.72 -9.64
CA PRO A 160 3.06 -7.30 -9.39
C PRO A 160 2.30 -6.46 -10.41
N GLY A 161 1.69 -5.38 -9.95
CA GLY A 161 0.91 -4.48 -10.79
C GLY A 161 1.32 -3.03 -10.62
N SER A 162 0.66 -2.16 -11.37
CA SER A 162 0.78 -0.70 -11.23
C SER A 162 -0.60 -0.09 -11.36
N ASP A 163 -0.86 0.95 -10.57
CA ASP A 163 -2.03 1.82 -10.72
C ASP A 163 -1.63 3.28 -10.41
N ASP A 164 -2.60 4.16 -10.20
CA ASP A 164 -2.39 5.59 -9.96
C ASP A 164 -1.54 5.89 -8.71
N LEU A 165 -1.40 4.94 -7.78
CA LEU A 165 -0.54 5.06 -6.60
C LEU A 165 0.88 4.54 -6.86
N GLY A 166 1.15 3.97 -8.04
CA GLY A 166 2.43 3.42 -8.44
C GLY A 166 2.45 1.88 -8.46
N LEU A 167 3.66 1.34 -8.36
CA LEU A 167 3.89 -0.11 -8.34
C LEU A 167 3.37 -0.71 -7.04
N PHE A 168 2.75 -1.89 -7.13
CA PHE A 168 2.28 -2.63 -5.96
C PHE A 168 2.58 -4.13 -6.04
N TYR A 169 2.68 -4.72 -4.86
CA TYR A 169 2.69 -6.17 -4.66
C TYR A 169 1.32 -6.62 -4.17
N GLY A 170 0.69 -7.53 -4.91
CA GLY A 170 -0.65 -8.02 -4.60
C GLY A 170 -0.67 -9.35 -3.85
N PHE A 171 -1.54 -9.46 -2.85
CA PHE A 171 -1.85 -10.70 -2.14
C PHE A 171 -3.36 -10.89 -2.06
N ARG A 172 -3.86 -12.06 -2.43
CA ARG A 172 -5.27 -12.41 -2.36
C ARG A 172 -5.54 -13.35 -1.21
N ALA A 173 -6.64 -13.10 -0.52
CA ALA A 173 -7.33 -14.12 0.24
C ALA A 173 -8.65 -14.45 -0.44
N GLN A 174 -8.91 -15.73 -0.66
CA GLN A 174 -10.06 -16.18 -1.43
C GLN A 174 -10.90 -17.16 -0.60
N THR A 175 -12.19 -16.91 -0.52
CA THR A 175 -13.16 -17.85 0.06
C THR A 175 -13.55 -18.91 -0.96
N ARG A 176 -13.77 -20.13 -0.49
CA ARG A 176 -14.07 -21.27 -1.35
C ARG A 176 -15.53 -21.34 -1.77
N VAL A 177 -16.46 -21.08 -0.85
CA VAL A 177 -17.91 -21.25 -1.05
C VAL A 177 -18.57 -19.94 -1.48
N SER A 178 -18.29 -18.83 -0.80
CA SER A 178 -18.84 -17.52 -1.19
C SER A 178 -18.14 -16.89 -2.39
N ARG A 179 -16.98 -17.42 -2.79
CA ARG A 179 -16.23 -17.02 -4.00
C ARG A 179 -15.86 -15.54 -4.02
N LEU A 180 -15.63 -14.98 -2.84
CA LEU A 180 -15.11 -13.64 -2.63
C LEU A 180 -13.58 -13.62 -2.63
N ASN A 181 -13.04 -12.55 -3.19
CA ASN A 181 -11.61 -12.24 -3.21
C ASN A 181 -11.38 -10.97 -2.40
N VAL A 182 -10.47 -11.03 -1.44
CA VAL A 182 -9.94 -9.88 -0.72
C VAL A 182 -8.50 -9.67 -1.18
N ASP A 183 -8.30 -8.66 -2.03
CA ASP A 183 -7.01 -8.33 -2.62
C ASP A 183 -6.36 -7.21 -1.81
N LEU A 184 -5.20 -7.50 -1.24
CA LEU A 184 -4.34 -6.56 -0.54
C LEU A 184 -3.25 -6.09 -1.49
N LYS A 185 -3.20 -4.78 -1.74
CA LYS A 185 -2.14 -4.14 -2.53
C LYS A 185 -1.18 -3.44 -1.59
N ILE A 186 0.09 -3.78 -1.67
CA ILE A 186 1.15 -3.15 -0.86
C ILE A 186 2.02 -2.28 -1.76
N TYR A 187 2.03 -0.99 -1.46
CA TYR A 187 2.77 0.04 -2.18
C TYR A 187 4.03 0.42 -1.40
N PRO A 188 5.24 0.22 -1.96
CA PRO A 188 6.43 0.89 -1.47
C PRO A 188 6.42 2.34 -1.99
N ILE A 189 6.39 3.30 -1.07
CA ILE A 189 6.38 4.73 -1.37
C ILE A 189 7.75 5.27 -0.96
N ASP A 190 8.46 5.84 -1.93
CA ASP A 190 9.71 6.55 -1.67
C ASP A 190 9.44 7.78 -0.78
N CYS A 191 10.30 7.99 0.21
CA CYS A 191 10.19 9.09 1.15
C CYS A 191 11.58 9.59 1.58
N PHE A 192 11.62 10.73 2.25
CA PHE A 192 12.86 11.33 2.74
C PHE A 192 12.83 11.40 4.27
N PHE A 193 13.98 11.15 4.91
CA PHE A 193 14.22 11.38 6.33
C PHE A 193 15.21 12.51 6.56
#